data_AF-A0A3D4P963-F1
#
_entry.id   AF-A0A3D4P963-F1
#
_cell.length_a   1.000
_cell.length_b   1.000
_cell.length_c   1.000
_cell.angle_alpha   90.00
_cell.angle_beta   90.00
_cell.angle_gamma   90.00
#
_symmetry.space_group_name_H-M   'P 1'
#
loop_
_entity.id
_entity.type
_entity.pdbx_description
1 polymer ?
#
loop_
_entity_poly.entity_id
_entity_poly.type
_entity_poly.pdbx_seq_one_letter_code
_entity_poly.pdbx_strand_id
1 'polypeptide(L)'
;MRISQDSVYGCTDFRSMPRRQMLQAGVLGTLGLSMADLFRLQAEETMPTAGASGKKIEPRAMSVIQINLPGGFPHHESFDPKPEAPVEYRGSFGVAKTNTGDVFSDNLPVLASIADKITVVRSVVGKIPDHGLATYHLHTGYTPSTVIDYPQMGSIVSHELGARGELPCYIAIPGKNASSGGTGFLPSIHGPFETGGDPATQKKNFKVRDFSLPANLSLENLQRRQAVRNMVEQRIR
;
A
#
# COMPACT_ATOMS: atom_id res chain seq x y z
N MET A 1 41.91 -70.18 2.78
CA MET A 1 41.57 -68.90 3.43
C MET A 1 41.63 -67.80 2.36
N ARG A 2 40.50 -67.48 1.71
CA ARG A 2 40.44 -66.44 0.66
C ARG A 2 40.03 -65.13 1.33
N ILE A 3 40.86 -64.11 1.16
CA ILE A 3 40.59 -62.74 1.61
C ILE A 3 39.68 -62.10 0.56
N SER A 4 38.46 -61.75 0.96
CA SER A 4 37.53 -60.94 0.16
C SER A 4 37.88 -59.47 0.41
N GLN A 5 38.46 -58.80 -0.58
CA GLN A 5 38.50 -57.34 -0.63
C GLN A 5 37.16 -56.85 -1.19
N ASP A 6 36.59 -55.81 -0.58
CA ASP A 6 35.92 -54.68 -1.24
C ASP A 6 35.13 -53.85 -0.19
N SER A 7 35.86 -53.02 0.56
CA SER A 7 35.24 -51.92 1.33
C SER A 7 35.27 -50.68 0.45
N VAL A 8 34.12 -50.32 -0.13
CA VAL A 8 33.99 -49.11 -0.95
C VAL A 8 33.30 -48.02 -0.13
N TYR A 9 34.03 -46.95 0.20
CA TYR A 9 33.53 -45.78 0.95
C TYR A 9 32.73 -44.81 0.07
N GLY A 10 31.56 -44.33 0.55
CA GLY A 10 30.71 -43.35 -0.14
C GLY A 10 29.23 -43.43 0.27
N CYS A 11 28.52 -42.29 0.21
CA CYS A 11 27.13 -42.16 0.63
C CYS A 11 26.19 -43.04 -0.24
N THR A 12 25.34 -43.84 0.41
CA THR A 12 24.44 -44.81 -0.24
C THR A 12 23.46 -44.16 -1.20
N ASP A 13 23.03 -42.93 -0.91
CA ASP A 13 22.04 -42.20 -1.70
C ASP A 13 22.59 -41.74 -3.04
N PHE A 14 23.89 -41.46 -3.12
CA PHE A 14 24.56 -41.13 -4.37
C PHE A 14 24.76 -42.36 -5.28
N ARG A 15 24.79 -43.56 -4.68
CA ARG A 15 24.96 -44.84 -5.39
C ARG A 15 23.64 -45.44 -5.87
N SER A 16 22.55 -45.15 -5.15
CA SER A 16 21.20 -45.58 -5.52
C SER A 16 20.53 -44.66 -6.53
N MET A 17 21.16 -43.53 -6.90
CA MET A 17 20.61 -42.60 -7.87
C MET A 17 20.57 -43.24 -9.27
N PRO A 18 19.39 -43.47 -9.85
CA PRO A 18 19.28 -44.07 -11.18
C PRO A 18 19.89 -43.12 -12.22
N ARG A 19 20.61 -43.67 -13.20
CA ARG A 19 21.22 -42.93 -14.35
C ARG A 19 20.28 -41.87 -14.95
N ARG A 20 18.99 -42.16 -14.98
CA ARG A 20 17.94 -41.25 -15.45
C ARG A 20 17.87 -39.95 -14.64
N GLN A 21 17.93 -40.01 -13.32
CA GLN A 21 17.92 -38.82 -12.45
C GLN A 21 19.20 -38.00 -12.61
N MET A 22 20.34 -38.67 -12.80
CA MET A 22 21.62 -38.00 -13.04
C MET A 22 21.64 -37.28 -14.40
N LEU A 23 21.11 -37.92 -15.45
CA LEU A 23 20.91 -37.28 -16.75
C LEU A 23 19.88 -36.15 -16.69
N GLN A 24 18.80 -36.31 -15.91
CA GLN A 24 17.78 -35.28 -15.74
C GLN A 24 18.34 -34.05 -15.01
N ALA A 25 19.15 -34.24 -13.97
CA ALA A 25 19.86 -33.16 -13.29
C ALA A 25 20.89 -32.46 -14.21
N GLY A 26 21.63 -33.24 -15.01
CA GLY A 26 22.58 -32.70 -15.98
C GLY A 26 21.92 -31.89 -17.11
N VAL A 27 20.79 -32.38 -17.65
CA VAL A 27 20.02 -31.71 -18.70
C VAL A 27 19.38 -30.42 -18.20
N LEU A 28 18.89 -30.38 -16.95
CA LEU A 28 18.39 -29.15 -16.34
C LEU A 28 19.48 -28.07 -16.22
N GLY A 29 20.71 -28.48 -15.88
CA GLY A 29 21.87 -27.59 -15.85
C GLY A 29 22.29 -27.07 -17.23
N THR A 30 22.23 -27.90 -18.29
CA THR A 30 22.59 -27.47 -19.65
C THR A 30 21.54 -26.58 -20.32
N LEU A 31 20.29 -26.66 -19.88
CA LEU A 31 19.21 -25.74 -20.29
C LEU A 31 19.25 -24.40 -19.56
N GLY A 32 20.25 -24.16 -18.71
CA GLY A 32 20.45 -22.88 -18.03
C GLY A 32 19.47 -22.61 -16.88
N LEU A 33 18.72 -23.61 -16.42
CA LEU A 33 17.88 -23.50 -15.24
C LEU A 33 18.71 -23.82 -14.02
N SER A 34 19.29 -22.79 -13.41
CA SER A 34 19.99 -22.95 -12.14
C SER A 34 18.99 -23.09 -10.98
N MET A 35 19.46 -23.61 -9.84
CA MET A 35 18.69 -23.56 -8.60
C MET A 35 18.32 -22.11 -8.23
N ALA A 36 19.14 -21.13 -8.62
CA ALA A 36 18.83 -19.72 -8.42
C ALA A 36 17.67 -19.24 -9.31
N ASP A 37 17.54 -19.74 -10.54
CA ASP A 37 16.39 -19.47 -11.41
C ASP A 37 15.11 -20.13 -10.87
N LEU A 38 15.24 -21.35 -10.31
CA LEU A 38 14.13 -22.01 -9.62
C LEU A 38 13.67 -21.19 -8.40
N PHE A 39 14.61 -20.74 -7.56
CA PHE A 39 14.27 -19.89 -6.42
C PHE A 39 13.73 -18.52 -6.83
N ARG A 40 14.19 -17.95 -7.96
CA ARG A 40 13.64 -16.70 -8.50
C ARG A 40 12.20 -16.88 -8.98
N LEU A 41 11.91 -17.97 -9.68
CA LEU A 41 10.54 -18.29 -10.13
C LEU A 41 9.60 -18.58 -8.94
N GLN A 42 10.09 -19.28 -7.91
CA GLN A 42 9.33 -19.50 -6.68
C GLN A 42 9.09 -18.19 -5.92
N ALA A 43 10.07 -17.29 -5.90
CA ALA A 43 9.94 -15.96 -5.30
C ALA A 43 8.95 -15.06 -6.08
N GLU A 44 8.94 -15.16 -7.42
CA GLU A 44 7.96 -14.47 -8.27
C GLU A 44 6.52 -15.01 -8.03
N GLU A 45 6.38 -16.31 -7.77
CA GLU A 45 5.10 -16.93 -7.39
C GLU A 45 4.65 -16.53 -5.96
N THR A 46 5.60 -16.19 -5.08
CA THR A 46 5.33 -15.70 -3.71
C THR A 46 5.32 -14.18 -3.58
N MET A 47 5.24 -13.44 -4.69
CA MET A 47 4.98 -12.00 -4.61
C MET A 47 3.72 -11.73 -3.75
N PRO A 48 3.70 -10.67 -2.92
CA PRO A 48 2.67 -10.43 -1.89
C PRO A 48 1.24 -10.25 -2.42
N THR A 49 1.04 -10.30 -3.74
CA THR A 49 -0.27 -10.35 -4.41
C THR A 49 -0.78 -11.78 -4.68
N ALA A 50 -0.03 -12.83 -4.36
CA ALA A 50 -0.47 -14.20 -4.46
C ALA A 50 -1.30 -14.57 -3.22
N GLY A 51 -2.55 -14.99 -3.43
CA GLY A 51 -3.38 -15.49 -2.34
C GLY A 51 -2.80 -16.75 -1.71
N ALA A 52 -3.41 -17.22 -0.62
CA ALA A 52 -3.01 -18.44 0.11
C ALA A 52 -2.95 -19.74 -0.74
N SER A 53 -3.29 -19.68 -2.03
CA SER A 53 -3.28 -20.77 -3.01
C SER A 53 -2.28 -20.57 -4.17
N GLY A 54 -1.36 -19.60 -4.11
CA GLY A 54 -0.41 -19.31 -5.19
C GLY A 54 -1.03 -18.65 -6.43
N LYS A 55 -2.36 -18.43 -6.43
CA LYS A 55 -3.04 -17.67 -7.48
C LYS A 55 -2.86 -16.17 -7.25
N LYS A 56 -2.40 -15.47 -8.28
CA LYS A 56 -2.41 -14.01 -8.36
C LYS A 56 -3.84 -13.52 -8.11
N ILE A 57 -4.04 -12.79 -7.01
CA ILE A 57 -5.34 -12.17 -6.72
C ILE A 57 -5.44 -10.95 -7.61
N GLU A 58 -6.41 -10.95 -8.52
CA GLU A 58 -6.73 -9.75 -9.29
C GLU A 58 -7.29 -8.67 -8.34
N PRO A 59 -6.66 -7.49 -8.27
CA PRO A 59 -7.05 -6.46 -7.32
C PRO A 59 -8.43 -5.92 -7.66
N ARG A 60 -9.37 -6.00 -6.71
CA ARG A 60 -10.72 -5.43 -6.88
C ARG A 60 -10.73 -3.90 -6.79
N ALA A 61 -9.76 -3.31 -6.08
CA ALA A 61 -9.61 -1.87 -5.93
C ALA A 61 -8.24 -1.43 -6.47
N MET A 62 -8.24 -0.43 -7.34
CA MET A 62 -7.03 0.10 -7.98
C MET A 62 -6.47 1.31 -7.23
N SER A 63 -7.31 2.03 -6.50
CA SER A 63 -6.96 3.27 -5.80
C SER A 63 -7.58 3.27 -4.41
N VAL A 64 -6.90 3.92 -3.46
CA VAL A 64 -7.35 4.03 -2.07
C VAL A 64 -7.40 5.51 -1.71
N ILE A 65 -8.52 5.93 -1.11
CA ILE A 65 -8.65 7.24 -0.49
C ILE A 65 -8.63 7.02 1.02
N GLN A 66 -7.60 7.55 1.67
CA GLN A 66 -7.50 7.54 3.13
C GLN A 66 -7.99 8.87 3.69
N ILE A 67 -9.08 8.81 4.47
CA ILE A 67 -9.62 9.97 5.17
C ILE A 67 -9.16 9.89 6.62
N ASN A 68 -8.23 10.77 7.00
CA ASN A 68 -7.80 10.93 8.38
C ASN A 68 -8.51 12.12 9.01
N LEU A 69 -9.19 11.92 10.14
CA LEU A 69 -9.94 12.95 10.85
C LEU A 69 -9.19 13.33 12.14
N PRO A 70 -8.31 14.34 12.13
CA PRO A 70 -7.62 14.79 13.34
C PRO A 70 -8.64 15.33 14.36
N GLY A 71 -8.49 14.95 15.63
CA GLY A 71 -9.50 15.20 16.68
C GLY A 71 -10.56 14.09 16.78
N GLY A 72 -10.77 13.34 15.69
CA GLY A 72 -11.56 12.11 15.65
C GLY A 72 -13.06 12.32 15.73
N PHE A 73 -13.78 11.28 15.31
CA PHE A 73 -15.21 11.13 15.55
C PHE A 73 -15.38 9.98 16.57
N PRO A 74 -16.00 10.20 17.74
CA PRO A 74 -16.10 9.16 18.77
C PRO A 74 -16.77 7.89 18.23
N HIS A 75 -16.28 6.71 18.60
CA HIS A 75 -16.83 5.44 18.10
C HIS A 75 -18.30 5.24 18.50
N HIS A 76 -18.67 5.64 19.72
CA HIS A 76 -20.04 5.53 20.23
C HIS A 76 -21.02 6.54 19.60
N GLU A 77 -20.52 7.60 18.95
CA GLU A 77 -21.35 8.56 18.20
C GLU A 77 -21.29 8.32 16.69
N SER A 78 -20.67 7.22 16.24
CA SER A 78 -20.41 6.94 14.83
C SER A 78 -20.86 5.54 14.41
N PHE A 79 -19.91 4.61 14.30
CA PHE A 79 -20.13 3.27 13.74
C PHE A 79 -20.36 2.19 14.80
N ASP A 80 -20.27 2.51 16.08
CA ASP A 80 -20.42 1.57 17.19
C ASP A 80 -21.18 2.19 18.38
N PRO A 81 -22.45 2.64 18.16
CA PRO A 81 -23.25 3.18 19.24
C PRO A 81 -23.50 2.11 20.31
N LYS A 82 -23.60 2.54 21.57
CA LYS A 82 -23.83 1.66 22.73
C LYS A 82 -25.24 1.88 23.28
N PRO A 83 -26.30 1.45 22.58
CA PRO A 83 -27.68 1.76 22.97
C PRO A 83 -28.05 1.27 24.37
N GLU A 84 -27.46 0.13 24.79
CA GLU A 84 -27.69 -0.47 26.11
C GLU A 84 -26.86 0.16 27.24
N ALA A 85 -25.90 1.05 26.92
CA ALA A 85 -25.10 1.72 27.93
C ALA A 85 -25.84 2.97 28.49
N PRO A 86 -25.56 3.38 29.74
CA PRO A 86 -26.12 4.61 30.29
C PRO A 86 -25.79 5.83 29.42
N VAL A 87 -26.67 6.84 29.44
CA VAL A 87 -26.57 8.03 28.57
C VAL A 87 -25.25 8.79 28.78
N GLU A 88 -24.70 8.72 29.98
CA GLU A 88 -23.42 9.31 30.38
C GLU A 88 -22.22 8.68 29.64
N TYR A 89 -22.35 7.44 29.16
CA TYR A 89 -21.29 6.71 28.46
C TYR A 89 -21.53 6.57 26.96
N ARG A 90 -22.80 6.40 26.53
CA ARG A 90 -23.13 6.25 25.10
C ARG A 90 -23.30 7.57 24.35
N GLY A 91 -23.40 8.69 25.06
CA GLY A 91 -23.68 10.00 24.48
C GLY A 91 -25.18 10.25 24.25
N SER A 92 -25.50 11.46 23.76
CA SER A 92 -26.88 11.92 23.59
C SER A 92 -27.56 11.40 22.32
N PHE A 93 -26.77 10.87 21.39
CA PHE A 93 -27.24 10.42 20.08
C PHE A 93 -27.98 9.09 20.16
N GLY A 94 -28.98 8.93 19.28
CA GLY A 94 -29.74 7.70 19.10
C GLY A 94 -29.04 6.73 18.15
N VAL A 95 -29.81 5.75 17.67
CA VAL A 95 -29.34 4.74 16.73
C VAL A 95 -30.14 4.77 15.43
N ALA A 96 -29.45 4.58 14.32
CA ALA A 96 -30.02 4.27 13.01
C ALA A 96 -29.78 2.80 12.68
N LYS A 97 -30.87 2.07 12.37
CA LYS A 97 -30.77 0.68 11.90
C LYS A 97 -30.18 0.64 10.49
N THR A 98 -29.24 -0.27 10.28
CA THR A 98 -28.68 -0.50 8.95
C THR A 98 -29.52 -1.49 8.15
N ASN A 99 -29.30 -1.56 6.83
CA ASN A 99 -29.90 -2.57 5.97
C ASN A 99 -29.30 -3.99 6.15
N THR A 100 -28.21 -4.11 6.92
CA THR A 100 -27.52 -5.38 7.24
C THR A 100 -27.87 -5.94 8.63
N GLY A 101 -28.65 -5.21 9.43
CA GLY A 101 -29.10 -5.62 10.77
C GLY A 101 -28.28 -5.06 11.93
N ASP A 102 -27.14 -4.43 11.65
CA ASP A 102 -26.33 -3.67 12.62
C ASP A 102 -26.97 -2.29 12.92
N VAL A 103 -26.34 -1.52 13.80
CA VAL A 103 -26.74 -0.14 14.12
C VAL A 103 -25.55 0.81 14.03
N PHE A 104 -25.80 2.02 13.52
CA PHE A 104 -24.91 3.19 13.61
C PHE A 104 -25.57 4.30 14.41
N SER A 105 -24.86 5.39 14.68
CA SER A 105 -25.46 6.60 15.24
C SER A 105 -26.50 7.19 14.28
N ASP A 106 -27.53 7.81 14.85
CA ASP A 106 -28.53 8.60 14.13
C ASP A 106 -27.97 9.84 13.40
N ASN A 107 -26.70 10.21 13.65
CA ASN A 107 -25.95 11.20 12.86
C ASN A 107 -25.55 10.68 11.47
N LEU A 108 -25.58 9.36 11.25
CA LEU A 108 -25.11 8.73 10.02
C LEU A 108 -26.22 7.98 9.25
N PRO A 109 -27.42 8.56 9.05
CA PRO A 109 -28.56 7.83 8.47
C PRO A 109 -28.29 7.41 7.02
N VAL A 110 -27.56 8.24 6.26
CA VAL A 110 -27.19 7.94 4.88
C VAL A 110 -26.20 6.77 4.83
N LEU A 111 -25.19 6.73 5.73
CA LEU A 111 -24.25 5.60 5.78
C LEU A 111 -24.92 4.32 6.26
N ALA A 112 -25.85 4.40 7.22
CA ALA A 112 -26.63 3.26 7.67
C ALA A 112 -27.46 2.64 6.53
N SER A 113 -27.97 3.47 5.61
CA SER A 113 -28.75 3.01 4.45
C SER A 113 -27.93 2.22 3.41
N ILE A 114 -26.60 2.34 3.42
CA ILE A 114 -25.68 1.67 2.48
C ILE A 114 -24.72 0.72 3.21
N ALA A 115 -25.12 0.18 4.36
CA ALA A 115 -24.23 -0.63 5.18
C ALA A 115 -23.78 -1.94 4.50
N ASP A 116 -24.55 -2.42 3.51
CA ASP A 116 -24.20 -3.54 2.62
C ASP A 116 -22.99 -3.27 1.72
N LYS A 117 -22.57 -2.00 1.58
CA LYS A 117 -21.46 -1.55 0.73
C LYS A 117 -20.22 -1.14 1.51
N ILE A 118 -20.25 -1.23 2.83
CA ILE A 118 -19.14 -0.82 3.71
C ILE A 118 -18.74 -1.95 4.64
N THR A 119 -17.48 -1.95 5.03
CA THR A 119 -16.97 -2.85 6.07
C THR A 119 -16.49 -2.01 7.23
N VAL A 120 -17.13 -2.16 8.38
CA VAL A 120 -16.74 -1.48 9.62
C VAL A 120 -15.77 -2.36 10.40
N VAL A 121 -14.59 -1.83 10.71
CA VAL A 121 -13.59 -2.52 11.55
C VAL A 121 -13.60 -1.92 12.95
N ARG A 122 -14.23 -2.61 13.91
CA ARG A 122 -14.35 -2.17 15.32
C ARG A 122 -13.26 -2.73 16.24
N SER A 123 -12.35 -3.53 15.69
CA SER A 123 -11.31 -4.24 16.44
C SER A 123 -10.00 -3.45 16.61
N VAL A 124 -9.88 -2.26 16.02
CA VAL A 124 -8.67 -1.45 16.11
C VAL A 124 -8.57 -0.80 17.48
N VAL A 125 -7.52 -1.14 18.23
CA VAL A 125 -7.24 -0.58 19.56
C VAL A 125 -5.81 -0.03 19.59
N GLY A 126 -5.67 1.25 19.90
CA GLY A 126 -4.37 1.90 20.13
C GLY A 126 -4.02 1.95 21.61
N LYS A 127 -2.72 1.89 21.93
CA LYS A 127 -2.19 2.06 23.30
C LYS A 127 -1.35 3.32 23.48
N ILE A 128 -1.25 4.15 22.43
CA ILE A 128 -0.43 5.35 22.41
C ILE A 128 -1.33 6.54 22.79
N PRO A 129 -1.09 7.23 23.93
CA PRO A 129 -1.96 8.30 24.39
C PRO A 129 -1.74 9.64 23.67
N ASP A 130 -0.69 9.74 22.84
CA ASP A 130 -0.39 10.94 22.05
C ASP A 130 -0.99 10.85 20.64
N HIS A 131 -1.75 11.86 20.24
CA HIS A 131 -2.44 11.88 18.95
C HIS A 131 -1.48 11.85 17.76
N GLY A 132 -0.35 12.56 17.82
CA GLY A 132 0.62 12.60 16.73
C GLY A 132 1.34 11.27 16.58
N LEU A 133 1.81 10.70 17.68
CA LEU A 133 2.48 9.40 17.68
C LEU A 133 1.50 8.26 17.28
N ALA A 134 0.26 8.31 17.75
CA ALA A 134 -0.78 7.35 17.37
C ALA A 134 -1.14 7.46 15.87
N THR A 135 -1.23 8.68 15.34
CA THR A 135 -1.47 8.91 13.91
C THR A 135 -0.34 8.34 13.08
N TYR A 136 0.92 8.59 13.46
CA TYR A 136 2.08 8.02 12.77
C TYR A 136 2.05 6.48 12.80
N HIS A 137 1.75 5.90 13.96
CA HIS A 137 1.65 4.45 14.13
C HIS A 137 0.54 3.84 13.26
N LEU A 138 -0.62 4.52 13.15
CA LEU A 138 -1.71 4.09 12.29
C LEU A 138 -1.32 4.05 10.80
N HIS A 139 -0.51 5.01 10.35
CA HIS A 139 -0.15 5.12 8.93
C HIS A 139 1.11 4.36 8.52
N THR A 140 1.99 4.01 9.47
CA THR A 140 3.24 3.28 9.20
C THR A 140 3.24 1.85 9.74
N GLY A 141 2.43 1.55 10.75
CA GLY A 141 2.51 0.31 11.53
C GLY A 141 3.65 0.27 12.55
N TYR A 142 4.42 1.35 12.70
CA TYR A 142 5.56 1.43 13.62
C TYR A 142 5.39 2.55 14.66
N THR A 143 5.83 2.30 15.90
CA THR A 143 5.97 3.38 16.87
C THR A 143 7.10 4.31 16.43
N PRO A 144 6.92 5.65 16.48
CA PRO A 144 7.96 6.61 16.14
C PRO A 144 9.27 6.33 16.89
N SER A 145 10.39 6.45 16.17
CA SER A 145 11.74 6.32 16.72
C SER A 145 12.58 7.51 16.27
N THR A 146 13.54 7.92 17.10
CA THR A 146 14.51 8.96 16.73
C THR A 146 15.57 8.46 15.75
N VAL A 147 15.69 7.15 15.57
CA VAL A 147 16.72 6.51 14.75
C VAL A 147 16.29 6.38 13.29
N ILE A 148 15.01 6.10 13.05
CA ILE A 148 14.48 5.77 11.74
C ILE A 148 13.06 6.30 11.58
N ASP A 149 12.84 6.98 10.46
CA ASP A 149 11.51 7.41 10.01
C ASP A 149 10.99 6.40 8.98
N TYR A 150 9.81 5.86 9.21
CA TYR A 150 9.21 4.80 8.41
C TYR A 150 8.31 5.39 7.32
N PRO A 151 8.35 4.82 6.10
CA PRO A 151 7.50 5.29 5.02
C PRO A 151 6.03 5.04 5.35
N GLN A 152 5.20 5.99 4.95
CA GLN A 152 3.75 5.88 5.07
C GLN A 152 3.22 4.98 3.94
N MET A 153 2.05 4.38 4.15
CA MET A 153 1.43 3.47 3.15
C MET A 153 1.38 4.07 1.74
N GLY A 154 1.08 5.36 1.58
CA GLY A 154 1.08 6.01 0.27
C GLY A 154 2.45 6.01 -0.42
N SER A 155 3.53 6.26 0.32
CA SER A 155 4.89 6.20 -0.20
C SER A 155 5.35 4.78 -0.52
N ILE A 156 4.96 3.80 0.31
CA ILE A 156 5.21 2.38 0.02
C ILE A 156 4.52 1.99 -1.28
N VAL A 157 3.24 2.32 -1.44
CA VAL A 157 2.48 2.03 -2.68
C VAL A 157 3.11 2.73 -3.88
N SER A 158 3.58 3.97 -3.72
CA SER A 158 4.29 4.68 -4.79
C SER A 158 5.62 4.01 -5.16
N HIS A 159 6.34 3.45 -4.20
CA HIS A 159 7.63 2.78 -4.41
C HIS A 159 7.44 1.42 -5.10
N GLU A 160 6.51 0.60 -4.60
CA GLU A 160 6.30 -0.76 -5.09
C GLU A 160 5.58 -0.80 -6.44
N LEU A 161 4.59 0.07 -6.65
CA LEU A 161 3.71 0.00 -7.83
C LEU A 161 4.03 1.05 -8.90
N GLY A 162 4.80 2.09 -8.56
CA GLY A 162 5.11 3.18 -9.47
C GLY A 162 3.89 3.96 -9.98
N ALA A 163 4.12 4.82 -10.97
CA ALA A 163 3.07 5.62 -11.60
C ALA A 163 2.29 4.81 -12.62
N ARG A 164 0.97 4.94 -12.59
CA ARG A 164 0.05 4.25 -13.53
C ARG A 164 -0.54 5.19 -14.59
N GLY A 165 -0.12 6.44 -14.60
CA GLY A 165 -0.61 7.48 -15.51
C GLY A 165 0.14 8.79 -15.29
N GLU A 166 -0.47 9.90 -15.69
CA GLU A 166 0.14 11.23 -15.59
C GLU A 166 0.05 11.85 -14.19
N LEU A 167 -0.85 11.33 -13.35
CA LEU A 167 -1.02 11.82 -11.97
C LEU A 167 0.00 11.19 -11.01
N PRO A 168 0.46 11.95 -9.99
CA PRO A 168 1.29 11.40 -8.93
C PRO A 168 0.64 10.21 -8.23
N CYS A 169 1.44 9.20 -7.87
CA CYS A 169 0.98 7.97 -7.24
C CYS A 169 0.40 8.19 -5.84
N TYR A 170 0.93 9.19 -5.15
CA TYR A 170 0.54 9.56 -3.81
C TYR A 170 0.26 11.06 -3.76
N ILE A 171 -0.95 11.41 -3.32
CA ILE A 171 -1.42 12.80 -3.22
C ILE A 171 -1.89 13.02 -1.79
N ALA A 172 -1.43 14.12 -1.18
CA ALA A 172 -1.87 14.55 0.14
C ALA A 172 -2.64 15.87 0.03
N ILE A 173 -3.83 15.92 0.63
CA ILE A 173 -4.73 17.07 0.62
C ILE A 173 -4.98 17.52 2.06
N PRO A 174 -4.71 18.79 2.43
CA PRO A 174 -4.05 19.83 1.63
C PRO A 174 -2.54 19.60 1.44
N GLY A 175 -1.96 18.72 2.25
CA GLY A 175 -0.55 18.40 2.27
C GLY A 175 -0.22 17.40 3.38
N LYS A 176 1.06 17.11 3.56
CA LYS A 176 1.53 16.25 4.65
C LYS A 176 1.60 17.04 5.95
N ASN A 177 1.64 16.34 7.07
CA ASN A 177 1.95 16.93 8.37
C ASN A 177 3.02 16.09 9.08
N ALA A 178 3.37 16.46 10.31
CA ALA A 178 4.42 15.78 11.07
C ALA A 178 4.12 14.29 11.36
N SER A 179 2.85 13.88 11.30
CA SER A 179 2.40 12.54 11.70
C SER A 179 1.77 11.73 10.55
N SER A 180 1.59 12.33 9.37
CA SER A 180 1.02 11.66 8.20
C SER A 180 1.58 12.21 6.89
N GLY A 181 1.84 11.32 5.94
CA GLY A 181 2.32 11.69 4.59
C GLY A 181 3.83 11.93 4.47
N GLY A 182 4.63 11.51 5.45
CA GLY A 182 6.09 11.40 5.30
C GLY A 182 6.52 10.29 4.34
N THR A 183 7.69 10.47 3.72
CA THR A 183 8.36 9.46 2.89
C THR A 183 9.15 8.44 3.72
N GLY A 184 9.42 8.72 4.99
CA GLY A 184 10.37 7.94 5.77
C GLY A 184 11.75 7.88 5.11
N PHE A 185 12.39 6.73 5.23
CA PHE A 185 13.66 6.43 4.56
C PHE A 185 13.57 6.23 3.04
N LEU A 186 12.37 6.25 2.44
CA LEU A 186 12.25 6.13 0.98
C LEU A 186 12.67 7.44 0.28
N PRO A 187 13.18 7.34 -0.97
CA PRO A 187 13.51 8.52 -1.78
C PRO A 187 12.33 9.49 -1.91
N SER A 188 12.62 10.79 -1.94
CA SER A 188 11.62 11.86 -2.01
C SER A 188 10.71 11.79 -3.24
N ILE A 189 11.13 11.10 -4.31
CA ILE A 189 10.31 10.83 -5.49
C ILE A 189 9.03 10.03 -5.18
N HIS A 190 9.00 9.30 -4.07
CA HIS A 190 7.83 8.57 -3.57
C HIS A 190 7.06 9.35 -2.50
N GLY A 191 7.39 10.61 -2.31
CA GLY A 191 6.65 11.52 -1.42
C GLY A 191 5.30 11.91 -1.98
N PRO A 192 4.38 12.35 -1.12
CA PRO A 192 3.11 12.84 -1.58
C PRO A 192 3.31 14.11 -2.41
N PHE A 193 2.55 14.19 -3.49
CA PHE A 193 2.24 15.46 -4.11
C PHE A 193 1.26 16.21 -3.21
N GLU A 194 1.70 17.32 -2.63
CA GLU A 194 0.89 18.17 -1.77
C GLU A 194 0.16 19.22 -2.61
N THR A 195 -1.16 19.34 -2.44
CA THR A 195 -1.96 20.31 -3.21
C THR A 195 -1.62 21.76 -2.85
N GLY A 196 -1.08 22.00 -1.66
CA GLY A 196 -0.63 23.32 -1.20
C GLY A 196 -1.76 24.29 -0.83
N GLY A 197 -3.01 23.86 -1.01
CA GLY A 197 -4.24 24.55 -0.63
C GLY A 197 -5.25 23.56 -0.08
N ASP A 198 -6.19 24.07 0.71
CA ASP A 198 -7.27 23.27 1.28
C ASP A 198 -8.59 23.57 0.56
N PRO A 199 -9.16 22.60 -0.17
CA PRO A 199 -10.41 22.81 -0.90
C PRO A 199 -11.59 23.09 0.03
N ALA A 200 -11.55 22.66 1.30
CA ALA A 200 -12.62 22.88 2.25
C ALA A 200 -12.74 24.36 2.64
N THR A 201 -11.60 25.03 2.86
CA THR A 201 -11.54 26.46 3.20
C THR A 201 -11.52 27.37 1.96
N GLN A 202 -10.91 26.94 0.86
CA GLN A 202 -10.68 27.77 -0.33
C GLN A 202 -11.69 27.52 -1.46
N LYS A 203 -12.92 27.10 -1.16
CA LYS A 203 -13.95 26.62 -2.12
C LYS A 203 -14.00 27.29 -3.51
N LYS A 204 -13.88 28.63 -3.60
CA LYS A 204 -13.93 29.38 -4.87
C LYS A 204 -12.56 29.65 -5.51
N ASN A 205 -11.49 29.66 -4.71
CA ASN A 205 -10.14 30.07 -5.11
C ASN A 205 -9.11 28.95 -4.89
N PHE A 206 -9.56 27.70 -4.74
CA PHE A 206 -8.70 26.56 -4.57
C PHE A 206 -7.84 26.39 -5.81
N LYS A 207 -6.53 26.42 -5.62
CA LYS A 207 -5.53 26.24 -6.66
C LYS A 207 -4.59 25.15 -6.21
N VAL A 208 -4.37 24.18 -7.08
CA VAL A 208 -3.37 23.14 -6.85
C VAL A 208 -2.00 23.72 -7.21
N ARG A 209 -1.04 23.58 -6.30
CA ARG A 209 0.35 23.96 -6.54
C ARG A 209 0.86 23.28 -7.82
N ASP A 210 1.66 23.98 -8.62
CA ASP A 210 2.30 23.43 -9.82
C ASP A 210 1.38 22.95 -10.97
N PHE A 211 0.07 23.24 -10.92
CA PHE A 211 -0.87 22.96 -12.03
C PHE A 211 -1.14 24.17 -12.95
N SER A 212 -0.64 25.36 -12.59
CA SER A 212 -0.74 26.55 -13.45
C SER A 212 0.54 26.76 -14.24
N LEU A 213 0.40 27.11 -15.53
CA LEU A 213 1.54 27.54 -16.33
C LEU A 213 2.19 28.78 -15.69
N PRO A 214 3.54 28.88 -15.67
CA PRO A 214 4.22 30.10 -15.27
C PRO A 214 3.68 31.31 -16.06
N ALA A 215 3.61 32.48 -15.42
CA ALA A 215 2.99 33.67 -16.02
C ALA A 215 3.55 34.09 -17.39
N ASN A 216 4.79 33.68 -17.70
CA ASN A 216 5.49 33.95 -18.94
C ASN A 216 5.45 32.79 -19.96
N LEU A 217 4.64 31.75 -19.73
CA LEU A 217 4.59 30.56 -20.57
C LEU A 217 3.16 30.29 -21.07
N SER A 218 2.93 30.51 -22.36
CA SER A 218 1.67 30.10 -23.00
C SER A 218 1.65 28.60 -23.28
N LEU A 219 0.45 28.03 -23.39
CA LEU A 219 0.28 26.62 -23.74
C LEU A 219 0.91 26.30 -25.11
N GLU A 220 0.80 27.21 -26.06
CA GLU A 220 1.43 27.10 -27.39
C GLU A 220 2.96 27.01 -27.29
N ASN A 221 3.57 27.86 -26.46
CA ASN A 221 5.01 27.82 -26.21
C ASN A 221 5.44 26.50 -25.55
N LEU A 222 4.63 25.97 -24.63
CA LEU A 222 4.90 24.67 -24.00
C LEU A 222 4.84 23.52 -25.02
N GLN A 223 3.76 23.47 -25.82
CA GLN A 223 3.56 22.45 -26.84
C GLN A 223 4.69 22.48 -27.88
N ARG A 224 5.09 23.67 -28.33
CA ARG A 224 6.22 23.85 -29.25
C ARG A 224 7.52 23.30 -28.66
N ARG A 225 7.80 23.58 -27.38
CA ARG A 225 9.00 23.06 -26.68
C ARG A 225 8.97 21.54 -26.52
N GLN A 226 7.83 20.96 -26.17
CA GLN A 226 7.65 19.51 -26.10
C GLN A 226 7.86 18.84 -27.46
N ALA A 227 7.32 19.43 -28.54
CA ALA A 227 7.50 18.92 -29.90
C ALA A 227 8.98 18.92 -30.31
N VAL A 228 9.69 20.03 -30.08
CA VAL A 228 11.14 20.12 -30.36
C VAL A 228 11.93 19.11 -29.53
N ARG A 229 11.62 18.98 -28.23
CA ARG A 229 12.26 17.99 -27.35
C ARG A 229 12.08 16.57 -27.90
N ASN A 230 10.87 16.19 -28.28
CA ASN A 230 10.57 14.86 -28.81
C ASN A 230 11.33 14.59 -30.13
N MET A 231 11.44 15.59 -31.01
CA MET A 231 12.23 15.47 -32.24
C MET A 231 13.73 15.24 -31.95
N VAL A 232 14.27 15.92 -30.92
CA VAL A 232 15.68 15.74 -30.51
C VAL A 232 15.89 14.38 -29.87
N GLU A 233 15.00 13.94 -28.96
CA GLU A 233 15.09 12.63 -28.31
C GLU A 233 15.02 11.48 -29.32
N GLN A 234 14.17 11.60 -30.35
CA GLN A 234 14.08 10.62 -31.46
C GLN A 234 15.37 10.53 -32.29
N ARG A 235 16.19 11.58 -32.32
CA ARG A 235 17.43 11.63 -33.10
C ARG A 235 18.65 11.17 -32.31
N ILE A 236 18.55 11.13 -30.98
CA ILE A 236 19.63 10.71 -30.07
C ILE A 236 19.49 9.23 -29.68
N ARG A 237 18.28 8.64 -29.78
CA ARG A 237 18.08 7.18 -29.73
C ARG A 237 18.43 6.52 -31.05
#